data_AF-A0A1C0T574-F1
#
_entry.id   AF-A0A1C0T574-F1
#
_cell.length_a   1.000
_cell.length_b   1.000
_cell.length_c   1.000
_cell.angle_alpha   90.00
_cell.angle_beta   90.00
_cell.angle_gamma   90.00
#
_symmetry.space_group_name_H-M   'P 1'
#
loop_
_entity.id
_entity.type
_entity.pdbx_description
1 polymer ?
#
loop_
_entity_poly.entity_id
_entity_poly.type
_entity_poly.pdbx_seq_one_letter_code
_entity_poly.pdbx_strand_id
1 'polypeptide(L)'
;MRRKFQDIFSSLLPDFEFFEPEFAMRNYFGLGDERPFDISEFEELIGELSHSIVLFPEAPGSFAEAGYFGAIDSLAKKTILAIDLNRQKNDSFISLGPAKKIADISFFQPNIQLNYNEPDFSLISQRILERRPLKKSKGAFVIKPFNQTSTFELFALIHQIVSLLRIATAADVEFFVNSVYKSHINPSKVKKVISMLVGSRRLMEVGGFDHLRACEDRASFLSVREGFQTSHDVLSVDIATAMLEADADFLAVLGA
;
A
#
# COMPACT_ATOMS: atom_id res chain seq x y z
N MET A 1 -8.07 -19.20 2.62
CA MET A 1 -8.62 -18.40 3.74
C MET A 1 -8.76 -16.93 3.37
N ARG A 2 -7.76 -16.35 2.69
CA ARG A 2 -7.73 -14.94 2.28
C ARG A 2 -9.04 -14.42 1.66
N ARG A 3 -9.56 -15.08 0.62
CA ARG A 3 -10.82 -14.69 -0.04
C ARG A 3 -12.00 -14.62 0.93
N LYS A 4 -12.18 -15.64 1.78
CA LYS A 4 -13.24 -15.66 2.80
C LYS A 4 -13.12 -14.47 3.77
N PHE A 5 -11.90 -14.07 4.13
CA PHE A 5 -11.68 -12.90 4.98
C PHE A 5 -11.96 -11.58 4.22
N GLN A 6 -11.54 -11.48 2.96
CA GLN A 6 -11.79 -10.34 2.09
C GLN A 6 -13.30 -10.07 1.92
N ASP A 7 -14.10 -11.13 1.73
CA ASP A 7 -15.56 -11.03 1.53
C ASP A 7 -16.30 -10.33 2.68
N ILE A 8 -15.76 -10.42 3.90
CA ILE A 8 -16.37 -9.84 5.11
C ILE A 8 -15.55 -8.68 5.68
N PHE A 9 -14.39 -8.38 5.10
CA PHE A 9 -13.41 -7.44 5.66
C PHE A 9 -14.03 -6.07 5.92
N SER A 10 -14.73 -5.51 4.93
CA SER A 10 -15.32 -4.17 5.03
C SER A 10 -16.40 -4.08 6.12
N SER A 11 -17.06 -5.20 6.46
CA SER A 11 -18.00 -5.25 7.58
C SER A 11 -17.30 -5.27 8.93
N LEU A 12 -16.12 -5.90 9.02
CA LEU A 12 -15.37 -6.06 10.26
C LEU A 12 -14.45 -4.88 10.56
N LEU A 13 -13.90 -4.25 9.52
CA LEU A 13 -12.88 -3.21 9.59
C LEU A 13 -13.18 -2.08 8.60
N PRO A 14 -14.30 -1.34 8.78
CA PRO A 14 -14.78 -0.34 7.81
C PRO A 14 -13.80 0.84 7.60
N ASP A 15 -13.00 1.17 8.63
CA ASP A 15 -12.01 2.25 8.56
C ASP A 15 -10.66 1.81 7.98
N PHE A 16 -10.51 0.54 7.61
CA PHE A 16 -9.27 -0.02 7.09
C PHE A 16 -9.41 -0.35 5.60
N GLU A 17 -8.27 -0.45 4.91
CA GLU A 17 -8.22 -0.87 3.52
C GLU A 17 -7.59 -2.26 3.40
N PHE A 18 -8.26 -3.14 2.67
CA PHE A 18 -7.69 -4.43 2.29
C PHE A 18 -6.76 -4.25 1.09
N PHE A 19 -5.57 -4.81 1.19
CA PHE A 19 -4.55 -4.71 0.14
C PHE A 19 -3.96 -6.10 -0.14
N GLU A 20 -3.92 -6.46 -1.42
CA GLU A 20 -3.31 -7.71 -1.90
C GLU A 20 -2.04 -7.37 -2.68
N PRO A 21 -0.85 -7.73 -2.14
CA PRO A 21 0.41 -7.36 -2.76
C PRO A 21 0.62 -7.86 -4.19
N GLU A 22 0.02 -9.00 -4.54
CA GLU A 22 0.20 -9.62 -5.85
C GLU A 22 -0.32 -8.74 -7.00
N PHE A 23 -1.27 -7.85 -6.76
CA PHE A 23 -1.72 -6.89 -7.78
C PHE A 23 -0.70 -5.79 -8.03
N ALA A 24 -0.03 -5.29 -6.99
CA ALA A 24 1.01 -4.28 -7.14
C ALA A 24 2.26 -4.84 -7.85
N MET A 25 2.60 -6.11 -7.63
CA MET A 25 3.71 -6.77 -8.34
C MET A 25 3.51 -6.82 -9.85
N ARG A 26 2.30 -7.12 -10.32
CA ARG A 26 2.01 -7.23 -11.77
C ARG A 26 2.26 -5.93 -12.51
N ASN A 27 1.93 -4.79 -11.91
CA ASN A 27 2.07 -3.49 -12.55
C ASN A 27 3.53 -3.01 -12.56
N TYR A 28 4.33 -3.36 -11.53
CA TYR A 28 5.74 -2.97 -11.50
C TYR A 28 6.51 -3.46 -12.75
N PHE A 29 6.24 -4.68 -13.21
CA PHE A 29 6.87 -5.21 -14.43
C PHE A 29 6.49 -4.45 -15.71
N GLY A 30 5.36 -3.72 -15.71
CA GLY A 30 4.94 -2.87 -16.83
C GLY A 30 5.69 -1.54 -16.91
N LEU A 31 6.22 -1.03 -15.80
CA LEU A 31 6.84 0.31 -15.71
C LEU A 31 8.30 0.40 -16.23
N GLY A 32 8.78 -0.66 -16.90
CA GLY A 32 10.05 -0.66 -17.62
C GLY A 32 11.29 -0.41 -16.77
N ASP A 33 11.35 -0.90 -15.52
CA ASP A 33 12.59 -0.84 -14.73
C ASP A 33 13.61 -1.85 -15.30
N GLU A 34 14.82 -1.38 -15.61
CA GLU A 34 15.90 -2.20 -16.19
C GLU A 34 16.53 -3.14 -15.15
N ARG A 35 16.22 -2.96 -13.86
CA ARG A 35 16.77 -3.76 -12.76
C ARG A 35 15.95 -5.02 -12.51
N PRO A 36 16.60 -6.15 -12.16
CA PRO A 36 15.90 -7.34 -11.70
C PRO A 36 15.02 -6.99 -10.50
N PHE A 37 13.74 -7.39 -10.55
CA PHE A 37 12.82 -7.21 -9.44
C PHE A 37 13.29 -8.04 -8.23
N ASP A 38 13.65 -7.37 -7.15
CA ASP A 38 13.91 -8.02 -5.87
C ASP A 38 12.61 -8.09 -5.08
N ILE A 39 12.08 -9.31 -4.94
CA ILE A 39 10.91 -9.62 -4.12
C ILE A 39 11.11 -9.08 -2.69
N SER A 40 12.35 -9.13 -2.17
CA SER A 40 12.66 -8.68 -0.81
C SER A 40 12.42 -7.19 -0.62
N GLU A 41 12.81 -6.37 -1.60
CA GLU A 41 12.60 -4.91 -1.55
C GLU A 41 11.11 -4.57 -1.62
N PHE A 42 10.33 -5.38 -2.33
CA PHE A 42 8.88 -5.22 -2.41
C PHE A 42 8.18 -5.63 -1.11
N GLU A 43 8.61 -6.73 -0.49
CA GLU A 43 8.12 -7.15 0.83
C GLU A 43 8.44 -6.13 1.93
N GLU A 44 9.63 -5.53 1.88
CA GLU A 44 9.97 -4.41 2.77
C GLU A 44 9.01 -3.23 2.55
N LEU A 45 8.71 -2.87 1.31
CA LEU A 45 7.79 -1.79 0.96
C LEU A 45 6.35 -2.05 1.45
N ILE A 46 5.84 -3.28 1.27
CA ILE A 46 4.56 -3.72 1.85
C ILE A 46 4.62 -3.58 3.35
N GLY A 47 5.70 -4.06 3.96
CA GLY A 47 5.96 -3.96 5.39
C GLY A 47 5.87 -2.54 5.91
N GLU A 48 6.51 -1.59 5.23
CA GLU A 48 6.52 -0.17 5.60
C GLU A 48 5.12 0.45 5.51
N LEU A 49 4.41 0.23 4.41
CA LEU A 49 3.08 0.79 4.15
C LEU A 49 1.97 0.12 4.97
N SER A 50 2.15 -1.15 5.35
CA SER A 50 1.12 -1.92 6.05
C SER A 50 0.93 -1.47 7.50
N HIS A 51 -0.33 -1.30 7.86
CA HIS A 51 -0.75 -1.17 9.25
C HIS A 51 -0.85 -2.54 9.94
N SER A 52 -1.24 -3.57 9.23
CA SER A 52 -1.30 -4.94 9.75
C SER A 52 -1.12 -5.90 8.60
N ILE A 53 -0.47 -7.02 8.85
CA ILE A 53 -0.27 -8.07 7.86
C ILE A 53 -0.96 -9.31 8.42
N VAL A 54 -1.95 -9.84 7.72
CA VAL A 54 -2.67 -11.05 8.13
C VAL A 54 -2.22 -12.21 7.25
N LEU A 55 -1.56 -13.20 7.85
CA LEU A 55 -1.07 -14.38 7.15
C LEU A 55 -1.90 -15.61 7.52
N PHE A 56 -2.33 -16.33 6.49
CA PHE A 56 -3.02 -17.62 6.59
C PHE A 56 -2.16 -18.71 5.94
N PRO A 57 -1.34 -19.45 6.71
CA PRO A 57 -0.46 -20.46 6.16
C PRO A 57 -1.25 -21.71 5.69
N GLU A 58 -1.73 -21.67 4.45
CA GLU A 58 -2.60 -22.70 3.85
C GLU A 58 -1.90 -23.61 2.83
N ALA A 59 -0.82 -23.13 2.21
CA ALA A 59 -0.06 -23.81 1.15
C ALA A 59 1.45 -23.52 1.23
N PRO A 60 2.32 -24.26 0.50
CA PRO A 60 3.77 -24.04 0.49
C PRO A 60 4.22 -22.59 0.32
N GLY A 61 3.58 -21.82 -0.56
CA GLY A 61 3.88 -20.39 -0.73
C GLY A 61 3.67 -19.59 0.56
N SER A 62 2.48 -19.70 1.16
CA SER A 62 2.17 -19.02 2.43
C SER A 62 2.98 -19.53 3.64
N PHE A 63 3.54 -20.74 3.57
CA PHE A 63 4.51 -21.22 4.57
C PHE A 63 5.87 -20.53 4.42
N ALA A 64 6.32 -20.34 3.18
CA ALA A 64 7.52 -19.58 2.89
C ALA A 64 7.37 -18.11 3.31
N GLU A 65 6.22 -17.49 3.05
CA GLU A 65 5.88 -16.14 3.53
C GLU A 65 5.94 -16.06 5.06
N ALA A 66 5.31 -17.01 5.78
CA ALA A 66 5.38 -17.04 7.24
C ALA A 66 6.85 -17.12 7.74
N GLY A 67 7.69 -17.92 7.06
CA GLY A 67 9.13 -18.00 7.31
C GLY A 67 9.85 -16.67 7.11
N TYR A 68 9.64 -16.05 5.96
CA TYR A 68 10.26 -14.79 5.58
C TYR A 68 9.84 -13.64 6.53
N PHE A 69 8.53 -13.49 6.76
CA PHE A 69 7.97 -12.43 7.61
C PHE A 69 8.38 -12.63 9.06
N GLY A 70 8.49 -13.89 9.53
CA GLY A 70 9.03 -14.20 10.84
C GLY A 70 10.51 -13.86 10.94
N ALA A 71 11.30 -14.02 9.88
CA ALA A 71 12.73 -13.74 9.89
C ALA A 71 13.05 -12.23 10.01
N ILE A 72 12.22 -11.35 9.45
CA ILE A 72 12.43 -9.90 9.43
C ILE A 72 11.63 -9.22 10.55
N ASP A 73 12.32 -8.63 11.53
CA ASP A 73 11.69 -8.08 12.73
C ASP A 73 10.66 -6.97 12.45
N SER A 74 10.90 -6.12 11.44
CA SER A 74 9.96 -5.05 11.05
C SER A 74 8.64 -5.60 10.50
N LEU A 75 8.68 -6.73 9.79
CA LEU A 75 7.51 -7.44 9.27
C LEU A 75 6.82 -8.25 10.37
N ALA A 76 7.58 -9.03 11.13
CA ALA A 76 7.09 -9.87 12.22
C ALA A 76 6.30 -9.04 13.26
N LYS A 77 6.80 -7.84 13.63
CA LYS A 77 6.11 -6.91 14.54
C LYS A 77 4.68 -6.57 14.10
N LYS A 78 4.43 -6.50 12.79
CA LYS A 78 3.15 -6.12 12.19
C LYS A 78 2.30 -7.33 11.76
N THR A 79 2.79 -8.55 11.97
CA THR A 79 2.18 -9.78 11.44
C THR A 79 1.23 -10.42 12.44
N ILE A 80 0.03 -10.77 11.97
CA ILE A 80 -0.96 -11.63 12.62
C ILE A 80 -0.90 -12.97 11.90
N LEU A 81 -0.39 -13.98 12.58
CA LEU A 81 -0.37 -15.34 12.03
C LEU A 81 -1.61 -16.09 12.50
N ALA A 82 -2.50 -16.44 11.56
CA ALA A 82 -3.71 -17.21 11.81
C ALA A 82 -3.54 -18.66 11.33
N ILE A 83 -3.21 -19.56 12.25
CA ILE A 83 -2.86 -20.95 11.98
C ILE A 83 -4.11 -21.83 12.08
N ASP A 84 -4.28 -22.75 11.12
CA ASP A 84 -5.34 -23.77 11.17
C ASP A 84 -5.18 -24.66 12.41
N LEU A 85 -6.25 -24.78 13.20
CA LEU A 85 -6.33 -25.67 14.37
C LEU A 85 -5.92 -27.11 14.02
N ASN A 86 -6.28 -27.58 12.82
CA ASN A 86 -5.99 -28.96 12.39
C ASN A 86 -4.52 -29.20 12.03
N ARG A 87 -3.73 -28.13 11.88
CA ARG A 87 -2.31 -28.19 11.51
C ARG A 87 -1.36 -28.05 12.69
N GLN A 88 -1.86 -27.77 13.89
CA GLN A 88 -1.08 -27.81 15.13
C GLN A 88 -1.00 -29.23 15.72
N LYS A 89 -0.53 -30.19 14.93
CA LYS A 89 0.01 -31.42 15.53
C LYS A 89 1.42 -31.09 16.00
N ASN A 90 1.70 -31.33 17.28
CA ASN A 90 2.93 -30.91 17.97
C ASN A 90 4.19 -31.15 17.11
N ASP A 91 5.11 -30.18 17.15
CA ASP A 91 6.43 -30.18 16.49
C ASP A 91 6.50 -29.95 14.96
N SER A 92 5.64 -29.08 14.41
CA SER A 92 5.85 -28.59 13.04
C SER A 92 6.97 -27.53 12.97
N PHE A 93 7.77 -27.51 11.89
CA PHE A 93 8.78 -26.47 11.61
C PHE A 93 8.19 -25.05 11.71
N ILE A 94 6.94 -24.88 11.29
CA ILE A 94 6.23 -23.61 11.34
C ILE A 94 6.00 -23.20 12.79
N SER A 95 5.52 -24.13 13.63
CA SER A 95 5.25 -23.90 15.05
C SER A 95 6.52 -23.58 15.85
N LEU A 96 7.62 -24.28 15.57
CA LEU A 96 8.87 -24.16 16.33
C LEU A 96 9.75 -22.99 15.89
N GLY A 97 9.67 -22.55 14.63
CA GLY A 97 10.47 -21.45 14.11
C GLY A 97 9.64 -20.18 13.87
N PRO A 98 9.11 -19.95 12.65
CA PRO A 98 8.52 -18.68 12.27
C PRO A 98 7.33 -18.25 13.13
N ALA A 99 6.44 -19.17 13.50
CA ALA A 99 5.29 -18.86 14.34
C ALA A 99 5.72 -18.40 15.73
N LYS A 100 6.70 -19.06 16.33
CA LYS A 100 7.25 -18.65 17.62
C LYS A 100 7.86 -17.25 17.54
N LYS A 101 8.71 -17.00 16.55
CA LYS A 101 9.34 -15.68 16.38
C LYS A 101 8.31 -14.57 16.19
N ILE A 102 7.26 -14.77 15.39
CA ILE A 102 6.17 -13.81 15.24
C ILE A 102 5.43 -13.60 16.57
N ALA A 103 5.11 -14.69 17.30
CA ALA A 103 4.43 -14.60 18.58
C ALA A 103 5.25 -13.83 19.64
N ASP A 104 6.59 -13.91 19.60
CA ASP A 104 7.43 -13.26 20.60
C ASP A 104 7.50 -11.73 20.43
N ILE A 105 7.38 -11.21 19.20
CA ILE A 105 7.61 -9.77 18.92
C ILE A 105 6.44 -9.03 18.27
N SER A 106 5.43 -9.73 17.77
CA SER A 106 4.26 -9.09 17.14
C SER A 106 3.49 -8.22 18.13
N PHE A 107 3.04 -7.05 17.67
CA PHE A 107 2.04 -6.26 18.39
C PHE A 107 0.76 -7.05 18.62
N PHE A 108 0.53 -8.08 17.79
CA PHE A 108 -0.69 -8.88 17.77
C PHE A 108 -0.54 -10.26 18.41
N GLN A 109 0.51 -10.52 19.19
CA GLN A 109 0.75 -11.80 19.89
C GLN A 109 -0.33 -12.25 20.89
N PRO A 110 -0.63 -13.53 21.12
CA PRO A 110 -0.07 -14.69 20.45
C PRO A 110 -0.71 -14.89 19.08
N ASN A 111 -0.16 -15.81 18.30
CA ASN A 111 -0.77 -16.26 17.05
C ASN A 111 -2.21 -16.71 17.27
N ILE A 112 -3.06 -16.48 16.27
CA ILE A 112 -4.46 -16.86 16.32
C ILE A 112 -4.58 -18.30 15.83
N GLN A 113 -5.27 -19.13 16.61
CA GLN A 113 -5.71 -20.44 16.16
C GLN A 113 -7.10 -20.26 15.54
N LEU A 114 -7.26 -20.73 14.29
CA LEU A 114 -8.48 -20.54 13.52
C LEU A 114 -8.95 -21.88 12.95
N ASN A 115 -10.24 -22.19 13.03
CA ASN A 115 -10.80 -23.32 12.32
C ASN A 115 -10.97 -22.96 10.84
N TYR A 116 -10.21 -23.53 9.92
CA TYR A 116 -10.31 -23.15 8.50
C TYR A 116 -11.61 -23.63 7.82
N ASN A 117 -12.27 -24.65 8.39
CA ASN A 117 -13.56 -25.10 7.88
C ASN A 117 -14.65 -24.07 8.20
N GLU A 118 -14.65 -23.55 9.42
CA GLU A 118 -15.60 -22.57 9.96
C GLU A 118 -14.85 -21.41 10.64
N PRO A 119 -14.23 -20.51 9.85
CA PRO A 119 -13.34 -19.49 10.40
C PRO A 119 -14.11 -18.36 11.07
N ASP A 120 -13.80 -18.10 12.34
CA ASP A 120 -14.20 -16.88 13.03
C ASP A 120 -13.15 -15.77 12.84
N PHE A 121 -13.38 -14.94 11.83
CA PHE A 121 -12.50 -13.82 11.52
C PHE A 121 -12.68 -12.62 12.45
N SER A 122 -13.70 -12.60 13.31
CA SER A 122 -13.89 -11.52 14.28
C SER A 122 -12.72 -11.43 15.26
N LEU A 123 -12.07 -12.56 15.56
CA LEU A 123 -10.85 -12.63 16.35
C LEU A 123 -9.70 -11.80 15.74
N ILE A 124 -9.60 -11.78 14.41
CA ILE A 124 -8.56 -11.02 13.70
C ILE A 124 -8.88 -9.53 13.75
N SER A 125 -10.11 -9.14 13.45
CA SER A 125 -10.50 -7.73 13.44
C SER A 125 -10.44 -7.12 14.83
N GLN A 126 -10.95 -7.83 15.86
CA GLN A 126 -10.84 -7.41 17.25
C GLN A 126 -9.38 -7.20 17.65
N ARG A 127 -8.49 -8.14 17.28
CA ARG A 127 -7.05 -8.03 17.57
C ARG A 127 -6.42 -6.79 16.93
N ILE A 128 -6.80 -6.45 15.70
CA ILE A 128 -6.32 -5.24 15.01
C ILE A 128 -6.79 -3.99 15.76
N LEU A 129 -8.10 -3.91 16.04
CA LEU A 129 -8.73 -2.75 16.67
C LEU A 129 -8.20 -2.48 18.08
N GLU A 130 -8.05 -3.51 18.90
CA GLU A 130 -7.62 -3.37 20.30
C GLU A 130 -6.16 -2.98 20.44
N ARG A 131 -5.30 -3.51 19.56
CA ARG A 131 -3.84 -3.45 19.76
C ARG A 131 -3.14 -2.42 18.91
N ARG A 132 -3.73 -2.10 17.77
CA ARG A 132 -3.20 -1.08 16.88
C ARG A 132 -4.37 -0.27 16.30
N PRO A 133 -5.12 0.47 17.12
CA PRO A 133 -6.17 1.34 16.61
C PRO A 133 -5.57 2.41 15.67
N LEU A 134 -6.37 2.85 14.69
CA LEU A 134 -5.98 3.96 13.83
C LEU A 134 -5.86 5.24 14.65
N LYS A 135 -4.84 6.04 14.33
CA LYS A 135 -4.68 7.37 14.96
C LYS A 135 -5.78 8.29 14.45
N LYS A 136 -6.48 8.95 15.37
CA LYS A 136 -7.52 9.94 15.03
C LYS A 136 -6.94 11.28 14.58
N SER A 137 -5.71 11.59 14.96
CA SER A 137 -5.03 12.82 14.58
C SER A 137 -4.31 12.68 13.25
N LYS A 138 -4.47 13.68 12.37
CA LYS A 138 -3.70 13.80 11.14
C LYS A 138 -2.40 14.55 11.43
N GLY A 139 -1.29 13.99 10.96
CA GLY A 139 0.01 14.66 11.00
C GLY A 139 0.10 15.75 9.94
N ALA A 140 0.94 16.74 10.20
CA ALA A 140 1.36 17.69 9.18
C ALA A 140 2.32 17.01 8.19
N PHE A 141 2.03 17.06 6.89
CA PHE A 141 3.04 16.77 5.88
C PHE A 141 4.10 17.86 5.91
N VAL A 142 5.37 17.47 6.02
CA VAL A 142 6.52 18.38 6.06
C VAL A 142 7.53 17.93 5.02
N ILE A 143 7.92 18.85 4.14
CA ILE A 143 8.98 18.59 3.17
C ILE A 143 10.31 18.55 3.92
N LYS A 144 10.94 17.39 3.92
CA LYS A 144 12.26 17.10 4.49
C LYS A 144 13.14 16.47 3.40
N PRO A 145 14.45 16.28 3.59
CA PRO A 145 15.30 15.62 2.60
C PRO A 145 14.72 14.27 2.15
N PHE A 146 14.86 13.91 0.86
CA PHE A 146 14.24 12.72 0.28
C PHE A 146 14.58 11.42 1.03
N ASN A 147 15.82 11.28 1.51
CA ASN A 147 16.28 10.13 2.30
C ASN A 147 15.61 10.02 3.69
N GLN A 148 15.01 11.10 4.20
CA GLN A 148 14.26 11.12 5.46
C GLN A 148 12.75 11.00 5.24
N THR A 149 12.28 11.07 3.99
CA THR A 149 10.88 10.85 3.59
C THR A 149 10.52 9.38 3.76
N SER A 150 9.53 9.14 4.64
CA SER A 150 8.96 7.81 4.81
C SER A 150 8.23 7.39 3.54
N THR A 151 8.16 6.09 3.31
CA THR A 151 7.46 5.55 2.15
C THR A 151 5.98 5.96 2.12
N PHE A 152 5.31 6.07 3.28
CA PHE A 152 3.94 6.55 3.34
C PHE A 152 3.79 8.03 2.95
N GLU A 153 4.72 8.90 3.38
CA GLU A 153 4.73 10.30 2.94
C GLU A 153 4.93 10.41 1.42
N LEU A 154 5.84 9.62 0.86
CA LEU A 154 6.05 9.56 -0.58
C LEU A 154 4.82 9.02 -1.33
N PHE A 155 4.18 7.98 -0.79
CA PHE A 155 2.93 7.40 -1.30
C PHE A 155 1.80 8.44 -1.35
N ALA A 156 1.62 9.20 -0.27
CA ALA A 156 0.64 10.27 -0.19
C ALA A 156 0.95 11.43 -1.16
N LEU A 157 2.23 11.82 -1.29
CA LEU A 157 2.66 12.88 -2.20
C LEU A 157 2.44 12.49 -3.66
N ILE A 158 2.86 11.29 -4.06
CA ILE A 158 2.70 10.82 -5.45
C ILE A 158 1.21 10.75 -5.82
N HIS A 159 0.37 10.21 -4.94
CA HIS A 159 -1.08 10.22 -5.16
C HIS A 159 -1.62 11.63 -5.38
N GLN A 160 -1.18 12.60 -4.56
CA GLN A 160 -1.62 13.99 -4.68
C GLN A 160 -1.11 14.67 -5.95
N ILE A 161 0.12 14.37 -6.40
CA ILE A 161 0.66 14.88 -7.67
C ILE A 161 -0.21 14.40 -8.84
N VAL A 162 -0.48 13.09 -8.93
CA VAL A 162 -1.29 12.53 -10.02
C VAL A 162 -2.74 13.04 -9.96
N SER A 163 -3.30 13.17 -8.75
CA SER A 163 -4.63 13.75 -8.54
C SER A 163 -4.72 15.20 -9.03
N LEU A 164 -3.71 16.03 -8.72
CA LEU A 164 -3.64 17.42 -9.14
C LEU A 164 -3.47 17.56 -10.66
N LEU A 165 -2.59 16.76 -11.27
CA LEU A 165 -2.34 16.77 -12.72
C LEU A 165 -3.50 16.17 -13.52
N ARG A 166 -4.41 15.45 -12.87
CA ARG A 166 -5.50 14.64 -13.43
C ARG A 166 -5.03 13.45 -14.29
N ILE A 167 -3.96 13.61 -15.04
CA ILE A 167 -3.27 12.54 -15.76
C ILE A 167 -1.76 12.78 -15.68
N ALA A 168 -0.98 11.74 -15.46
CA ALA A 168 0.48 11.86 -15.35
C ALA A 168 1.17 10.55 -15.73
N THR A 169 2.33 10.63 -16.38
CA THR A 169 3.23 9.48 -16.54
C THR A 169 4.13 9.31 -15.32
N ALA A 170 4.85 8.18 -15.23
CA ALA A 170 5.88 8.02 -14.21
C ALA A 170 6.99 9.09 -14.30
N ALA A 171 7.33 9.54 -15.52
CA ALA A 171 8.32 10.59 -15.74
C ALA A 171 7.84 11.96 -15.19
N ASP A 172 6.56 12.29 -15.36
CA ASP A 172 5.97 13.50 -14.79
C ASP A 172 6.04 13.46 -13.26
N VAL A 173 5.66 12.32 -12.66
CA VAL A 173 5.75 12.14 -11.20
C VAL A 173 7.20 12.30 -10.72
N GLU A 174 8.17 11.69 -11.39
CA GLU A 174 9.59 11.83 -11.06
C GLU A 174 10.05 13.30 -11.15
N PHE A 175 9.63 14.02 -12.19
CA PHE A 175 9.92 15.44 -12.36
C PHE A 175 9.39 16.28 -11.19
N PHE A 176 8.14 16.08 -10.79
CA PHE A 176 7.53 16.82 -9.67
C PHE A 176 8.15 16.43 -8.33
N VAL A 177 8.41 15.15 -8.07
CA VAL A 177 9.08 14.69 -6.86
C VAL A 177 10.49 15.31 -6.77
N ASN A 178 11.25 15.31 -7.86
CA ASN A 178 12.56 15.96 -7.91
C ASN A 178 12.47 17.47 -7.64
N SER A 179 11.45 18.13 -8.19
CA SER A 179 11.20 19.57 -7.99
C SER A 179 10.87 19.93 -6.53
N VAL A 180 10.11 19.08 -5.84
CA VAL A 180 9.76 19.25 -4.42
C VAL A 180 10.98 19.09 -3.53
N TYR A 181 11.80 18.06 -3.75
CA TYR A 181 12.91 17.72 -2.86
C TYR A 181 14.24 18.40 -3.19
N LYS A 182 14.39 18.98 -4.39
CA LYS A 182 15.62 19.66 -4.89
C LYS A 182 16.92 18.88 -4.60
N SER A 183 16.84 17.56 -4.53
CA SER A 183 17.91 16.65 -4.12
C SER A 183 17.83 15.38 -4.95
N HIS A 184 18.91 14.59 -4.96
CA HIS A 184 18.96 13.35 -5.73
C HIS A 184 17.88 12.36 -5.22
N ILE A 185 16.85 12.17 -6.03
CA ILE A 185 15.80 11.18 -5.77
C ILE A 185 16.27 9.78 -6.16
N ASN A 186 15.57 8.74 -5.72
CA ASN A 186 15.75 7.38 -6.22
C ASN A 186 14.56 7.05 -7.14
N PRO A 187 14.73 7.10 -8.49
CA PRO A 187 13.64 6.82 -9.44
C PRO A 187 13.00 5.44 -9.22
N SER A 188 13.79 4.41 -8.93
CA SER A 188 13.27 3.07 -8.65
C SER A 188 12.35 3.06 -7.42
N LYS A 189 12.67 3.83 -6.37
CA LYS A 189 11.78 3.99 -5.21
C LYS A 189 10.45 4.65 -5.61
N VAL A 190 10.49 5.67 -6.48
CA VAL A 190 9.28 6.35 -6.98
C VAL A 190 8.40 5.38 -7.78
N LYS A 191 8.97 4.65 -8.75
CA LYS A 191 8.26 3.66 -9.56
C LYS A 191 7.65 2.53 -8.72
N LYS A 192 8.36 2.04 -7.70
CA LYS A 192 7.83 1.05 -6.76
C LYS A 192 6.61 1.59 -5.99
N VAL A 193 6.68 2.84 -5.51
CA VAL A 193 5.55 3.48 -4.83
C VAL A 193 4.37 3.70 -5.78
N ILE A 194 4.61 4.09 -7.04
CA ILE A 194 3.57 4.12 -8.08
C ILE A 194 2.92 2.75 -8.24
N SER A 195 3.70 1.67 -8.32
CA SER A 195 3.18 0.30 -8.46
C SER A 195 2.28 -0.10 -7.29
N MET A 196 2.64 0.31 -6.07
CA MET A 196 1.81 0.10 -4.87
C MET A 196 0.52 0.91 -4.92
N LEU A 197 0.56 2.14 -5.44
CA LEU A 197 -0.63 2.97 -5.65
C LEU A 197 -1.58 2.36 -6.70
N VAL A 198 -1.05 1.78 -7.79
CA VAL A 198 -1.87 1.07 -8.78
C VAL A 198 -2.43 -0.24 -8.20
N GLY A 199 -1.60 -1.04 -7.51
CA GLY A 199 -2.08 -2.29 -6.90
C GLY A 199 -3.10 -2.09 -5.78
N SER A 200 -3.03 -0.96 -5.06
CA SER A 200 -4.06 -0.55 -4.09
C SER A 200 -5.29 0.10 -4.73
N ARG A 201 -5.34 0.18 -6.07
CA ARG A 201 -6.40 0.81 -6.88
C ARG A 201 -6.63 2.28 -6.53
N ARG A 202 -5.58 2.97 -6.08
CA ARG A 202 -5.60 4.41 -5.82
C ARG A 202 -5.18 5.19 -7.06
N LEU A 203 -4.33 4.59 -7.87
CA LEU A 203 -4.08 5.00 -9.25
C LEU A 203 -4.58 3.91 -10.20
N MET A 204 -4.89 4.32 -11.43
CA MET A 204 -5.27 3.45 -12.53
C MET A 204 -4.47 3.83 -13.77
N GLU A 205 -4.05 2.83 -14.52
CA GLU A 205 -3.47 3.03 -15.84
C GLU A 205 -4.59 3.37 -16.84
N VAL A 206 -4.38 4.39 -17.66
CA VAL A 206 -5.34 4.89 -18.65
C VAL A 206 -4.65 5.05 -20.01
N GLY A 207 -5.35 4.70 -21.08
CA GLY A 207 -4.78 4.71 -22.43
C GLY A 207 -3.70 3.63 -22.64
N GLY A 208 -2.82 3.85 -23.61
CA GLY A 208 -1.77 2.89 -24.02
C GLY A 208 -0.33 3.38 -23.84
N PHE A 209 -0.11 4.44 -23.04
CA PHE A 209 1.18 5.13 -22.92
C PHE A 209 1.59 5.37 -21.46
N ASP A 210 1.33 4.39 -20.57
CA ASP A 210 1.72 4.44 -19.14
C ASP A 210 1.18 5.67 -18.37
N HIS A 211 0.07 6.23 -18.83
CA HIS A 211 -0.58 7.32 -18.13
C HIS A 211 -1.32 6.80 -16.91
N LEU A 212 -1.23 7.57 -15.83
CA LEU A 212 -1.84 7.28 -14.54
C LEU A 212 -2.90 8.32 -14.24
N ARG A 213 -4.02 7.87 -13.68
CA ARG A 213 -5.09 8.71 -13.15
C ARG A 213 -5.41 8.30 -11.72
N ALA A 214 -5.75 9.26 -10.87
CA ALA A 214 -6.27 8.97 -9.53
C ALA A 214 -7.68 8.34 -9.61
N CYS A 215 -7.95 7.36 -8.76
CA CYS A 215 -9.28 6.76 -8.65
C CYS A 215 -10.21 7.69 -7.85
N GLU A 216 -11.33 8.11 -8.43
CA GLU A 216 -12.26 9.07 -7.81
C GLU A 216 -12.94 8.52 -6.55
N ASP A 217 -13.17 7.21 -6.51
CA ASP A 217 -13.79 6.51 -5.37
C ASP A 217 -12.84 6.39 -4.15
N ARG A 218 -11.59 6.84 -4.28
CA ARG A 218 -10.57 6.73 -3.23
C ARG A 218 -10.20 8.10 -2.68
N ALA A 219 -10.47 8.30 -1.40
CA ALA A 219 -10.11 9.54 -0.70
C ALA A 219 -8.60 9.80 -0.73
N SER A 220 -8.22 11.09 -0.88
CA SER A 220 -6.82 11.51 -0.77
C SER A 220 -6.29 11.36 0.66
N PHE A 221 -5.01 11.01 0.79
CA PHE A 221 -4.30 10.98 2.06
C PHE A 221 -3.98 12.37 2.60
N LEU A 222 -3.83 13.34 1.68
CA LEU A 222 -3.51 14.71 2.01
C LEU A 222 -4.76 15.56 1.91
N SER A 223 -4.95 16.42 2.90
CA SER A 223 -5.95 17.48 2.87
C SER A 223 -5.23 18.82 2.84
N VAL A 224 -5.69 19.72 1.97
CA VAL A 224 -5.22 21.10 1.93
C VAL A 224 -5.52 21.75 3.27
N ARG A 225 -4.56 22.51 3.80
CA ARG A 225 -4.79 23.30 5.01
C ARG A 225 -5.65 24.51 4.65
N GLU A 226 -6.56 24.90 5.54
CA GLU A 226 -7.54 25.98 5.31
C GLU A 226 -6.91 27.27 4.74
N GLY A 227 -5.75 27.71 5.27
CA GLY A 227 -5.05 28.90 4.78
C GLY A 227 -4.46 28.82 3.37
N PHE A 228 -4.47 27.64 2.73
CA PHE A 228 -3.98 27.42 1.36
C PHE A 228 -5.09 27.02 0.38
N GLN A 229 -6.36 27.00 0.83
CA GLN A 229 -7.48 26.56 -0.01
C GLN A 229 -7.62 27.43 -1.26
N THR A 230 -7.54 28.75 -1.11
CA THR A 230 -7.63 29.67 -2.26
C THR A 230 -6.53 29.42 -3.30
N SER A 231 -5.28 29.23 -2.88
CA SER A 231 -4.17 28.94 -3.80
C SER A 231 -4.35 27.60 -4.50
N HIS A 232 -4.85 26.59 -3.79
CA HIS A 232 -5.17 25.30 -4.37
C HIS A 232 -6.28 25.40 -5.42
N ASP A 233 -7.34 26.16 -5.13
CA ASP A 233 -8.48 26.31 -6.02
C ASP A 233 -8.08 27.06 -7.30
N VAL A 234 -7.28 28.13 -7.17
CA VAL A 234 -6.72 28.84 -8.34
C VAL A 234 -5.89 27.88 -9.19
N LEU A 235 -4.96 27.13 -8.59
CA LEU A 235 -4.15 26.17 -9.33
C LEU A 235 -4.98 25.09 -10.02
N SER A 236 -6.05 24.62 -9.36
CA SER A 236 -6.96 23.62 -9.93
C SER A 236 -7.72 24.16 -11.14
N VAL A 237 -8.15 25.42 -11.09
CA VAL A 237 -8.79 26.12 -12.22
C VAL A 237 -7.82 26.34 -13.36
N ASP A 238 -6.58 26.75 -13.07
CA ASP A 238 -5.54 26.97 -14.07
C ASP A 238 -5.23 25.66 -14.83
N ILE A 239 -5.06 24.55 -14.09
CA ILE A 239 -4.84 23.23 -14.68
C ILE A 239 -6.06 22.82 -15.52
N ALA A 240 -7.27 22.97 -15.01
CA ALA A 240 -8.48 22.63 -15.76
C ALA A 240 -8.60 23.45 -17.06
N THR A 241 -8.23 24.72 -17.03
CA THR A 241 -8.25 25.61 -18.20
C THR A 241 -7.23 25.15 -19.24
N ALA A 242 -6.00 24.84 -18.81
CA ALA A 242 -4.98 24.30 -19.71
C ALA A 242 -5.42 22.97 -20.37
N MET A 243 -6.17 22.14 -19.65
CA MET A 243 -6.71 20.89 -20.20
C MET A 243 -7.82 21.10 -21.23
N LEU A 244 -8.61 22.18 -21.13
CA LEU A 244 -9.64 22.50 -22.13
C LEU A 244 -9.03 22.91 -23.48
N GLU A 245 -7.79 23.39 -23.46
CA GLU A 245 -7.03 23.74 -24.67
C GLU A 245 -6.29 22.53 -25.27
N ALA A 246 -6.35 21.37 -24.63
CA ALA A 246 -5.69 20.16 -25.11
C ALA A 246 -6.39 19.57 -26.35
N ASP A 247 -5.65 18.77 -27.12
CA ASP A 247 -6.18 18.09 -28.30
C ASP A 247 -7.19 17.00 -27.94
N ALA A 248 -8.00 16.62 -28.94
CA ALA A 248 -9.08 15.64 -28.76
C ALA A 248 -8.57 14.25 -28.38
N ASP A 249 -7.37 13.86 -28.83
CA ASP A 249 -6.80 12.56 -28.50
C ASP A 249 -6.40 12.51 -27.02
N PHE A 250 -5.83 13.60 -26.49
CA PHE A 250 -5.56 13.74 -25.06
C PHE A 250 -6.83 13.73 -24.21
N LEU A 251 -7.87 14.47 -24.62
CA LEU A 251 -9.16 14.49 -23.93
C LEU A 251 -9.82 13.10 -23.90
N ALA A 252 -9.69 12.32 -24.97
CA ALA A 252 -10.21 10.96 -25.02
C ALA A 252 -9.56 10.04 -23.97
N VAL A 253 -8.28 10.23 -23.64
CA VAL A 253 -7.59 9.46 -22.58
C VAL A 253 -8.15 9.79 -21.19
N LEU A 254 -8.62 11.02 -20.98
CA LEU A 254 -9.26 11.43 -19.72
C LEU A 254 -10.64 10.79 -19.51
N GLY A 255 -11.22 10.20 -20.56
CA GLY A 255 -12.60 9.71 -20.56
C GLY A 255 -13.63 10.84 -20.63
N ALA A 256 -13.25 11.99 -21.22
CA ALA A 256 -14.11 13.13 -21.49
C ALA A 256 -14.67 13.08 -22.92
#